data_AF-A0A062UWE5-F1
#
_entry.id   AF-A0A062UWE5-F1
#
_cell.length_a   1.000
_cell.length_b   1.000
_cell.length_c   1.000
_cell.angle_alpha   90.00
_cell.angle_beta   90.00
_cell.angle_gamma   90.00
#
_symmetry.space_group_name_H-M   'P 1'
#
loop_
_entity.id
_entity.type
_entity.pdbx_description
1 polymer ?
#
loop_
_entity_poly.entity_id
_entity_poly.type
_entity_poly.pdbx_seq_one_letter_code
_entity_poly.pdbx_strand_id
1 'polypeptide(L)' 'MNLTPQEAGRMEYLLGKSRLSYLTNKEEEELRYLITKEQPSAKDSSIDELIKLGLILVGLYFLSKALSKK' A
#
# COMPACT_ATOMS: atom_id res chain seq x y z
N MET A 1 -11.08 -5.42 1.33
CA MET A 1 -10.16 -4.27 1.40
C MET A 1 -10.97 -3.09 1.92
N ASN A 2 -10.52 -2.49 3.02
CA ASN A 2 -11.09 -1.30 3.65
C ASN A 2 -10.73 0.00 2.90
N LEU A 3 -9.64 0.00 2.13
CA LEU A 3 -9.24 1.12 1.29
C LEU A 3 -10.24 1.34 0.15
N THR A 4 -10.52 2.61 -0.10
CA THR A 4 -11.25 3.04 -1.30
C THR A 4 -10.39 2.82 -2.56
N PRO A 5 -10.98 2.76 -3.77
CA PRO A 5 -10.21 2.63 -5.01
C PRO A 5 -9.18 3.75 -5.21
N GLN A 6 -9.47 4.96 -4.75
CA GLN A 6 -8.56 6.10 -4.81
C GLN A 6 -7.36 5.91 -3.88
N GLU A 7 -7.61 5.43 -2.65
CA GLU A 7 -6.55 5.13 -1.68
C GLU A 7 -5.70 3.93 -2.10
N ALA A 8 -6.31 2.90 -2.70
CA ALA A 8 -5.57 1.77 -3.28
C ALA A 8 -4.66 2.22 -4.42
N GLY A 9 -5.15 3.10 -5.30
CA GLY A 9 -4.32 3.71 -6.36
C GLY A 9 -3.21 4.61 -5.81
N ARG A 10 -3.47 5.32 -4.70
CA ARG A 10 -2.44 6.11 -4.01
C ARG A 10 -1.36 5.23 -3.40
N MET A 11 -1.74 4.12 -2.77
CA MET A 11 -0.80 3.11 -2.26
C MET A 11 0.05 2.54 -3.39
N GLU A 12 -0.56 2.14 -4.51
CA GLU A 12 0.15 1.65 -5.70
C GLU A 12 1.17 2.68 -6.21
N TYR A 13 0.79 3.95 -6.30
CA TYR A 13 1.68 5.03 -6.71
C TYR A 13 2.90 5.16 -5.79
N LEU A 14 2.69 5.19 -4.47
CA LEU A 14 3.77 5.33 -3.49
C LEU A 14 4.73 4.14 -3.53
N LEU A 15 4.21 2.92 -3.67
CA LEU A 15 5.02 1.71 -3.84
C LEU A 15 5.77 1.69 -5.17
N GLY A 16 5.18 2.22 -6.25
CA GLY A 16 5.85 2.39 -7.52
C GLY A 16 7.01 3.40 -7.41
N LYS A 17 6.76 4.53 -6.75
CA LYS A 17 7.76 5.57 -6.51
C LYS A 17 8.92 5.06 -5.67
N SER A 18 8.66 4.30 -4.61
CA SER A 18 9.71 3.78 -3.70
C SER A 18 10.70 2.83 -4.39
N ARG A 19 10.32 2.23 -5.54
CA ARG A 19 11.22 1.41 -6.37
C ARG A 19 12.16 2.24 -7.25
N LEU A 20 11.79 3.49 -7.55
CA LEU A 20 12.54 4.38 -8.45
C LEU A 20 13.32 5.46 -7.69
N SER A 21 12.84 5.83 -6.51
CA SER A 21 13.36 6.93 -5.71
C SER A 21 12.95 6.77 -4.25
N TYR A 22 13.63 7.46 -3.34
CA TYR A 22 13.20 7.53 -1.96
C TYR A 22 11.87 8.27 -1.82
N LEU A 23 11.06 7.81 -0.86
CA LEU A 23 9.89 8.56 -0.43
C LEU A 23 10.32 9.72 0.46
N THR A 24 9.57 10.81 0.38
CA THR A 24 9.69 11.88 1.39
C THR A 24 9.04 11.42 2.70
N ASN A 25 9.41 12.02 3.84
CA ASN A 25 8.82 11.68 5.15
C ASN A 25 7.28 11.73 5.13
N LYS A 26 6.70 12.71 4.41
CA LYS A 26 5.24 12.84 4.25
C LYS A 26 4.65 11.68 3.47
N GLU A 27 5.34 11.20 2.44
CA GLU A 27 4.91 10.05 1.64
C GLU A 27 5.07 8.73 2.40
N GLU A 28 6.07 8.61 3.27
CA GLU A 28 6.22 7.47 4.16
C GLU A 28 5.10 7.41 5.20
N GLU A 29 4.75 8.55 5.82
CA GLU A 29 3.61 8.67 6.72
C GLU A 29 2.29 8.33 6.02
N GLU A 30 2.12 8.79 4.78
CA GLU A 30 0.95 8.48 3.97
C GLU A 30 0.88 6.98 3.65
N LEU A 31 1.99 6.36 3.22
CA LEU A 31 2.05 4.93 2.97
C LEU A 31 1.74 4.12 4.24
N ARG A 32 2.29 4.53 5.38
CA ARG A 32 2.00 3.92 6.69
C ARG A 32 0.52 4.02 7.03
N TYR A 33 -0.09 5.21 6.88
CA TYR A 33 -1.52 5.41 7.10
C TYR A 33 -2.36 4.47 6.23
N LEU A 34 -2.06 4.39 4.93
CA LEU A 34 -2.79 3.55 3.99
C LEU A 34 -2.67 2.06 4.35
N ILE A 35 -1.48 1.59 4.72
CA ILE A 35 -1.27 0.19 5.11
C ILE A 35 -1.97 -0.12 6.43
N THR A 36 -1.92 0.79 7.42
CA THR A 36 -2.54 0.56 8.74
C THR A 36 -4.07 0.47 8.69
N LYS A 37 -4.72 1.01 7.65
CA LYS A 37 -6.16 0.79 7.42
C LYS A 37 -6.52 -0.65 7.10
N GLU A 38 -5.62 -1.38 6.43
CA GLU A 38 -5.79 -2.81 6.15
C GLU A 38 -5.18 -3.67 7.26
N GLN A 39 -4.01 -3.28 7.76
CA GLN A 39 -3.23 -4.03 8.74
C GLN A 39 -2.79 -3.09 9.87
N PRO A 40 -3.63 -2.90 10.91
CA PRO A 40 -3.34 -1.97 12.01
C PRO A 40 -2.02 -2.25 12.75
N SER A 41 -1.56 -3.52 12.76
CA SER A 41 -0.29 -3.91 13.38
C SER A 41 0.95 -3.35 12.68
N ALA A 42 0.82 -2.80 11.46
CA ALA A 42 1.94 -2.23 10.71
C ALA A 42 2.30 -0.80 11.15
N LYS A 43 1.62 -0.25 12.18
CA LYS A 43 1.77 1.14 12.60
C LYS A 43 3.20 1.50 12.97
N ASP A 44 3.95 0.58 13.55
CA ASP A 44 5.32 0.81 14.01
C ASP A 44 6.38 0.09 13.14
N SER A 45 5.96 -0.47 12.00
CA SER A 45 6.85 -1.17 11.07
C SER A 45 7.87 -0.26 10.40
N SER A 46 9.00 -0.83 10.00
CA SER A 46 10.00 -0.09 9.20
C SER A 46 9.45 0.24 7.81
N ILE A 47 10.05 1.21 7.11
CA ILE A 47 9.60 1.56 5.76
C ILE A 47 9.74 0.38 4.78
N ASP A 48 10.79 -0.44 4.92
CA ASP A 48 10.98 -1.63 4.09
C ASP A 48 9.90 -2.68 4.32
N GLU A 49 9.47 -2.87 5.57
CA GLU A 49 8.34 -3.74 5.90
C GLU A 49 7.03 -3.20 5.33
N LEU A 50 6.79 -1.89 5.46
CA LEU A 50 5.64 -1.24 4.86
C LEU A 50 5.61 -1.43 3.34
N ILE A 51 6.73 -1.25 2.64
CA ILE A 51 6.79 -1.48 1.19
C ILE A 51 6.43 -2.93 0.85
N LYS A 52 6.97 -3.92 1.57
CA LYS A 52 6.64 -5.34 1.36
C LYS A 52 5.16 -5.61 1.59
N LEU A 53 4.60 -5.12 2.70
CA LEU A 53 3.19 -5.29 3.03
C LEU A 53 2.28 -4.62 2.00
N GLY A 54 2.61 -3.39 1.59
CA GLY A 54 1.87 -2.67 0.56
C GLY A 54 1.85 -3.41 -0.77
N LEU A 55 2.97 -3.99 -1.22
CA LEU A 55 3.02 -4.79 -2.44
C LEU A 55 2.13 -6.04 -2.37
N ILE A 56 2.08 -6.70 -1.21
CA ILE A 56 1.18 -7.83 -0.97
C ILE A 56 -0.29 -7.37 -1.05
N LEU A 57 -0.64 -6.28 -0.38
CA LEU A 57 -2.00 -5.73 -0.37
C LEU A 57 -2.47 -5.33 -1.78
N VAL A 58 -1.63 -4.62 -2.52
CA VAL A 58 -1.92 -4.23 -3.92
C VAL A 58 -2.04 -5.46 -4.82
N GLY A 59 -1.16 -6.46 -4.65
CA GLY A 59 -1.26 -7.73 -5.38
C GLY A 59 -2.58 -8.46 -5.12
N LEU A 60 -2.99 -8.59 -3.85
CA LEU A 60 -4.28 -9.20 -3.47
C LEU A 60 -5.47 -8.42 -4.02
N TYR A 61 -5.40 -7.08 -4.06
CA TYR A 61 -6.43 -6.24 -4.66
C TYR A 61 -6.59 -6.52 -6.16
N PHE A 62 -5.49 -6.57 -6.92
CA PHE A 62 -5.56 -6.90 -8.34
C PHE A 62 -6.08 -8.31 -8.62
N LEU A 63 -5.64 -9.29 -7.82
CA LEU A 63 -6.13 -10.67 -7.92
C LEU A 63 -7.64 -10.76 -7.64
N SER A 64 -8.10 -10.14 -6.56
CA SER A 64 -9.54 -10.15 -6.22
C SER A 64 -10.37 -9.44 -7.30
N LYS A 65 -9.91 -8.31 -7.82
CA LYS A 65 -10.56 -7.58 -8.93
C LYS A 65 -10.63 -8.40 -10.22
N ALA A 66 -9.57 -9.15 -10.55
CA ALA A 66 -9.55 -10.02 -11.72
C ALA A 66 -10.52 -11.21 -11.56
N LEU A 67 -10.61 -11.78 -10.36
CA LEU A 67 -11.53 -12.87 -10.04
C LEU A 67 -12.99 -12.42 -10.01
N SER A 68 -13.29 -11.21 -9.50
CA SER A 68 -14.66 -10.65 -9.50
C SER A 68 -15.14 -10.17 -10.86
N LYS A 69 -14.27 -10.06 -11.87
CA LYS A 69 -14.65 -9.74 -13.26
C LYS A 69 -15.07 -10.97 -14.07
N LYS A 70 -15.07 -12.16 -13.47
CA LYS A 70 -15.59 -13.41 -14.02
C LYS A 70 -17.00 -13.66 -13.49
#